data_AF-F0BHL8-F1
#
_entry.id   AF-F0BHL8-F1
#
_cell.length_a   1.000
_cell.length_b   1.000
_cell.length_c   1.000
_cell.angle_alpha   90.00
_cell.angle_beta   90.00
_cell.angle_gamma   90.00
#
_symmetry.space_group_name_H-M   'P 1'
#
loop_
_entity.id
_entity.type
_entity.pdbx_description
1 polymer ?
#
loop_
_entity_poly.entity_id
_entity_poly.type
_entity_poly.pdbx_seq_one_letter_code
_entity_poly.pdbx_strand_id
1 'polypeptide(L)'
;MPLLHRTPPCEDCPRFQVSELSGVAQALLMRTFARRKAKLTRSRAMETFRIDESGYTGFRLLNVEQPFQGACAIAIEEDDAQRLIKEHFPRMKAEELKYRRLIRRENSYTRLLALHADLLTHYKCVTLLCDKRYLLIMLFLSYAKEPWCYERGTNLYADGRDLALASLLYYTGRPLLGKEAFERILICFQDAVKEKTPSTGSRLVEAVRASDWRQLPEILGPLGRDASPECLEAIATPGVTTDAAFIVLQALISRMEAMAEGPYCIEHDQSNNLQTYHDLLQSFIGHKEVATFRQSDVASMSFPLKLTSVIQVDSKNSPAVQLADVMIGMAIDAMAAITKTRTATIDPHKVISGYASDQLIHMIPTRDFVAHRQAHQGSQAADLVDYIGKNFAKSFPGALG
;
A
#
# COMPACT_ATOMS: atom_id res chain seq x y z
N MET A 1 25.30 26.44 21.47
CA MET A 1 23.98 25.85 21.80
C MET A 1 23.99 24.40 21.34
N PRO A 2 23.68 23.43 22.20
CA PRO A 2 23.97 22.02 21.91
C PRO A 2 22.99 21.40 20.91
N LEU A 3 23.58 20.63 20.01
CA LEU A 3 23.00 19.76 18.99
C LEU A 3 21.86 18.88 19.52
N LEU A 4 20.67 19.00 18.93
CA LEU A 4 19.63 17.98 19.03
C LEU A 4 20.01 16.80 18.12
N HIS A 5 20.70 15.81 18.68
CA HIS A 5 20.92 14.52 18.02
C HIS A 5 19.59 13.86 17.68
N ARG A 6 19.25 13.81 16.39
CA ARG A 6 18.14 12.99 15.89
C ARG A 6 18.61 11.54 15.83
N THR A 7 18.31 10.77 16.87
CA THR A 7 18.40 9.30 16.81
C THR A 7 17.45 8.77 15.74
N PRO A 8 17.90 7.89 14.83
CA PRO A 8 17.07 7.32 13.78
C PRO A 8 15.99 6.40 14.36
N PRO A 9 14.89 6.15 13.63
CA PRO A 9 13.90 5.17 14.05
C PRO A 9 14.42 3.74 13.84
N CYS A 10 14.76 3.09 14.96
CA CYS A 10 14.77 1.64 15.16
C CYS A 10 15.52 0.79 14.11
N GLU A 11 16.86 0.79 14.18
CA GLU A 11 17.71 -0.17 13.45
C GLU A 11 17.67 -1.59 14.08
N ASP A 12 17.13 -1.74 15.31
CA ASP A 12 17.13 -2.97 16.11
C ASP A 12 15.83 -3.82 16.04
N CYS A 13 14.90 -3.55 15.13
CA CYS A 13 13.69 -4.38 14.98
C CYS A 13 13.79 -5.31 13.75
N PRO A 14 14.18 -6.58 13.92
CA PRO A 14 14.45 -7.51 12.81
C PRO A 14 13.21 -7.93 11.99
N ARG A 15 12.04 -7.34 12.24
CA ARG A 15 10.79 -7.65 11.52
C ARG A 15 10.41 -6.67 10.41
N PHE A 16 11.12 -5.54 10.25
CA PHE A 16 10.91 -4.59 9.15
C PHE A 16 11.77 -4.89 7.89
N GLN A 17 12.19 -6.14 7.71
CA GLN A 17 13.06 -6.53 6.58
C GLN A 17 12.27 -6.93 5.31
N VAL A 18 10.93 -6.94 5.37
CA VAL A 18 10.05 -7.53 4.35
C VAL A 18 9.22 -6.45 3.65
N SER A 19 9.87 -5.79 2.70
CA SER A 19 9.24 -4.89 1.74
C SER A 19 8.44 -5.71 0.72
N GLU A 20 7.13 -5.86 0.93
CA GLU A 20 6.25 -6.49 -0.05
C GLU A 20 5.59 -5.45 -0.95
N LEU A 21 5.97 -5.56 -2.23
CA LEU A 21 5.35 -5.00 -3.43
C LEU A 21 5.79 -3.59 -3.85
N SER A 22 6.37 -3.58 -5.06
CA SER A 22 6.33 -2.46 -6.00
C SER A 22 4.87 -2.12 -6.33
N GLY A 23 4.37 -1.00 -5.78
CA GLY A 23 3.03 -0.44 -6.06
C GLY A 23 2.91 0.18 -7.46
N VAL A 24 3.26 -0.61 -8.48
CA VAL A 24 3.80 -0.14 -9.77
C VAL A 24 2.90 -0.48 -10.97
N ALA A 25 1.94 -1.40 -10.78
CA ALA A 25 1.05 -1.92 -11.81
C ALA A 25 0.06 -0.91 -12.45
N GLN A 26 0.25 0.40 -12.23
CA GLN A 26 -0.68 1.48 -12.59
C GLN A 26 -0.04 2.55 -13.51
N ALA A 27 1.23 2.39 -13.88
CA ALA A 27 2.03 3.41 -14.58
C ALA A 27 2.05 3.33 -16.11
N LEU A 28 1.71 2.18 -16.69
CA LEU A 28 1.84 1.94 -18.13
C LEU A 28 0.57 1.24 -18.68
N LEU A 29 0.30 1.47 -19.97
CA LEU A 29 -0.58 0.75 -20.90
C LEU A 29 -2.04 1.23 -21.13
N MET A 30 -2.32 1.50 -22.41
CA MET A 30 -3.65 1.54 -23.04
C MET A 30 -3.55 1.02 -24.50
N ARG A 31 -4.21 -0.12 -24.85
CA ARG A 31 -4.71 -0.44 -26.22
C ARG A 31 -5.58 -1.73 -26.32
N THR A 32 -6.86 -1.56 -26.69
CA THR A 32 -7.73 -2.44 -27.55
C THR A 32 -8.32 -3.82 -27.14
N PHE A 33 -9.55 -4.10 -27.65
CA PHE A 33 -10.75 -4.93 -27.28
C PHE A 33 -10.71 -6.50 -27.23
N ALA A 34 -11.66 -7.30 -26.67
CA ALA A 34 -12.85 -7.11 -25.76
C ALA A 34 -13.57 -8.42 -25.25
N ARG A 35 -14.30 -8.32 -24.10
CA ARG A 35 -15.53 -9.05 -23.61
C ARG A 35 -15.69 -10.60 -23.63
N ARG A 36 -15.95 -11.22 -22.45
CA ARG A 36 -17.29 -11.76 -21.98
C ARG A 36 -17.25 -12.37 -20.56
N LYS A 37 -18.41 -12.48 -19.88
CA LYS A 37 -18.60 -12.99 -18.49
C LYS A 37 -19.13 -14.44 -18.45
N ALA A 38 -18.85 -15.15 -17.34
CA ALA A 38 -19.56 -16.37 -16.91
C ALA A 38 -19.87 -16.30 -15.39
N LYS A 39 -20.83 -17.10 -14.91
CA LYS A 39 -21.47 -16.98 -13.58
C LYS A 39 -21.22 -18.24 -12.74
N LEU A 40 -20.92 -18.09 -11.45
CA LEU A 40 -20.55 -19.20 -10.55
C LEU A 40 -21.64 -19.49 -9.50
N THR A 41 -21.79 -20.75 -9.10
CA THR A 41 -22.67 -21.24 -8.03
C THR A 41 -21.87 -21.84 -6.87
N ARG A 42 -22.35 -21.66 -5.62
CA ARG A 42 -21.61 -21.96 -4.37
C ARG A 42 -21.55 -23.45 -3.98
N SER A 43 -20.46 -23.82 -3.31
CA SER A 43 -20.26 -25.09 -2.58
C SER A 43 -19.33 -24.86 -1.39
N ARG A 44 -19.70 -25.40 -0.21
CA ARG A 44 -19.04 -25.26 1.12
C ARG A 44 -18.89 -23.81 1.60
N ALA A 45 -18.81 -23.60 2.93
CA ALA A 45 -18.45 -22.29 3.47
C ALA A 45 -17.00 -22.00 3.05
N MET A 46 -16.82 -20.93 2.27
CA MET A 46 -15.55 -20.58 1.65
C MET A 46 -14.72 -19.72 2.62
N GLU A 47 -13.41 -19.98 2.72
CA GLU A 47 -12.49 -19.17 3.52
C GLU A 47 -12.69 -17.69 3.16
N THR A 48 -12.97 -16.84 4.15
CA THR A 48 -13.34 -15.45 3.91
C THR A 48 -12.48 -14.54 4.79
N PHE A 49 -11.72 -13.67 4.15
CA PHE A 49 -10.91 -12.66 4.83
C PHE A 49 -11.71 -11.38 5.00
N ARG A 50 -11.79 -10.90 6.24
CA ARG A 50 -12.47 -9.66 6.62
C ARG A 50 -11.47 -8.53 6.71
N ILE A 51 -11.75 -7.41 6.05
CA ILE A 51 -10.82 -6.29 5.85
C ILE A 51 -11.40 -4.97 6.35
N ASP A 52 -10.61 -4.20 7.10
CA ASP A 52 -10.82 -2.76 7.31
C ASP A 52 -9.53 -1.98 7.01
N GLU A 53 -9.70 -0.72 6.58
CA GLU A 53 -8.65 0.23 6.25
C GLU A 53 -8.55 1.31 7.33
N SER A 54 -7.35 1.82 7.60
CA SER A 54 -7.20 3.02 8.42
C SER A 54 -6.14 3.96 7.86
N GLY A 55 -6.28 5.23 8.22
CA GLY A 55 -5.42 6.31 7.74
C GLY A 55 -5.74 6.83 6.32
N TYR A 56 -6.74 6.32 5.60
CA TYR A 56 -7.08 6.82 4.25
C TYR A 56 -7.30 8.35 4.20
N THR A 57 -6.66 9.01 3.23
CA THR A 57 -6.81 10.46 2.94
C THR A 57 -7.00 10.78 1.46
N GLY A 58 -7.29 9.76 0.64
CA GLY A 58 -7.36 9.86 -0.83
C GLY A 58 -6.10 10.40 -1.47
N PHE A 59 -6.27 11.09 -2.59
CA PHE A 59 -5.19 11.66 -3.41
C PHE A 59 -4.14 12.50 -2.65
N ARG A 60 -4.45 12.98 -1.44
CA ARG A 60 -3.55 13.75 -0.58
C ARG A 60 -2.75 12.82 0.33
N LEU A 61 -1.58 12.39 -0.15
CA LEU A 61 -0.68 11.51 0.58
C LEU A 61 0.21 12.26 1.59
N LEU A 62 0.43 13.56 1.44
CA LEU A 62 1.28 14.37 2.34
C LEU A 62 0.59 14.89 3.62
N ASN A 63 -0.42 14.20 4.15
CA ASN A 63 -1.06 14.62 5.41
C ASN A 63 -0.11 14.38 6.60
N VAL A 64 0.40 15.47 7.20
CA VAL A 64 1.32 15.43 8.36
C VAL A 64 0.72 14.85 9.64
N GLU A 65 -0.60 14.92 9.83
CA GLU A 65 -1.29 14.35 11.01
C GLU A 65 -1.62 12.85 10.83
N GLN A 66 -1.61 12.38 9.59
CA GLN A 66 -1.89 10.99 9.19
C GLN A 66 -0.85 10.52 8.16
N PRO A 67 0.43 10.39 8.56
CA PRO A 67 1.52 10.03 7.65
C PRO A 67 1.46 8.57 7.17
N PHE A 68 0.71 7.71 7.86
CA PHE A 68 0.48 6.31 7.50
C PHE A 68 -0.93 6.06 7.00
N GLN A 69 -1.04 5.08 6.10
CA GLN A 69 -2.27 4.35 5.79
C GLN A 69 -1.95 2.85 5.89
N GLY A 70 -2.97 2.03 6.03
CA GLY A 70 -2.82 0.59 5.89
C GLY A 70 -4.17 -0.10 5.99
N ALA A 71 -4.13 -1.43 5.96
CA ALA A 71 -5.30 -2.28 6.07
C ALA A 71 -4.92 -3.61 6.74
N CYS A 72 -5.86 -4.23 7.44
CA CYS A 72 -5.69 -5.57 7.99
C CYS A 72 -6.71 -6.52 7.35
N ALA A 73 -6.28 -7.69 6.93
CA ALA A 73 -7.14 -8.81 6.56
C ALA A 73 -7.03 -9.92 7.61
N ILE A 74 -8.16 -10.49 8.03
CA ILE A 74 -8.23 -11.62 8.96
C ILE A 74 -9.27 -12.65 8.54
N ALA A 75 -8.88 -13.92 8.48
CA ALA A 75 -9.81 -15.04 8.29
C ALA A 75 -10.35 -15.50 9.65
N ILE A 76 -11.49 -14.94 10.06
CA ILE A 76 -12.21 -15.27 11.29
C ILE A 76 -13.71 -15.27 11.02
N GLU A 77 -14.42 -16.28 11.53
CA GLU A 77 -15.87 -16.35 11.41
C GLU A 77 -16.58 -15.45 12.42
N GLU A 78 -17.78 -14.98 12.06
CA GLU A 78 -18.50 -13.95 12.82
C GLU A 78 -18.83 -14.37 14.27
N ASP A 79 -19.13 -15.66 14.51
CA ASP A 79 -19.39 -16.19 15.85
C ASP A 79 -18.13 -16.14 16.74
N ASP A 80 -16.96 -16.48 16.19
CA ASP A 80 -15.68 -16.42 16.91
C ASP A 80 -15.24 -14.96 17.14
N ALA A 81 -15.43 -14.10 16.13
CA ALA A 81 -15.19 -12.68 16.27
C ALA A 81 -16.08 -12.07 17.37
N GLN A 82 -17.37 -12.38 17.35
CA GLN A 82 -18.34 -11.94 18.35
C GLN A 82 -18.01 -12.49 19.75
N ARG A 83 -17.50 -13.72 19.85
CA ARG A 83 -17.03 -14.33 21.09
C ARG A 83 -15.82 -13.60 21.66
N LEU A 84 -14.75 -13.41 20.87
CA LEU A 84 -13.55 -12.67 21.30
C LEU A 84 -13.87 -11.24 21.74
N ILE A 85 -14.76 -10.54 21.03
CA ILE A 85 -15.21 -9.20 21.42
C ILE A 85 -15.89 -9.22 22.81
N LYS A 86 -16.70 -10.24 23.12
CA LYS A 86 -17.35 -10.39 24.42
C LYS A 86 -16.36 -10.77 25.53
N GLU A 87 -15.38 -11.63 25.24
CA GLU A 87 -14.34 -12.06 26.18
C GLU A 87 -13.43 -10.88 26.58
N HIS A 88 -12.93 -10.13 25.59
CA HIS A 88 -12.01 -9.01 25.82
C HIS A 88 -12.72 -7.73 26.27
N PHE A 89 -13.97 -7.48 25.85
CA PHE A 89 -14.72 -6.27 26.16
C PHE A 89 -16.15 -6.53 26.71
N PRO A 90 -16.32 -7.31 27.80
CA PRO A 90 -17.62 -7.79 28.31
C PRO A 90 -18.57 -6.69 28.82
N ARG A 91 -18.09 -5.45 28.96
CA ARG A 91 -18.88 -4.28 29.39
C ARG A 91 -19.18 -3.31 28.25
N MET A 92 -18.96 -3.71 26.99
CA MET A 92 -19.27 -2.89 25.83
C MET A 92 -20.79 -2.70 25.70
N LYS A 93 -21.21 -1.45 25.51
CA LYS A 93 -22.61 -1.05 25.23
C LYS A 93 -22.80 -0.40 23.86
N ALA A 94 -21.71 -0.20 23.11
CA ALA A 94 -21.79 0.29 21.75
C ALA A 94 -22.14 -0.88 20.82
N GLU A 95 -22.94 -0.61 19.80
CA GLU A 95 -23.29 -1.56 18.73
C GLU A 95 -22.06 -1.95 17.89
N GLU A 96 -21.02 -1.14 17.94
CA GLU A 96 -19.84 -1.24 17.09
C GLU A 96 -18.55 -0.98 17.90
N LEU A 97 -17.66 -1.95 17.85
CA LEU A 97 -16.29 -1.84 18.31
C LEU A 97 -15.47 -1.05 17.28
N LYS A 98 -14.96 0.13 17.68
CA LYS A 98 -13.96 0.89 16.92
C LYS A 98 -12.76 1.24 17.80
N TYR A 99 -11.56 0.95 17.31
CA TYR A 99 -10.26 1.21 17.91
C TYR A 99 -10.12 2.61 18.49
N ARG A 100 -10.50 3.64 17.71
CA ARG A 100 -10.42 5.06 18.12
C ARG A 100 -11.25 5.39 19.37
N ARG A 101 -12.25 4.56 19.73
CA ARG A 101 -13.02 4.67 20.99
C ARG A 101 -12.34 3.93 22.14
N LEU A 102 -11.67 2.80 21.87
CA LEU A 102 -10.94 2.01 22.86
C LEU A 102 -9.65 2.69 23.33
N ILE A 103 -8.81 3.17 22.40
CA ILE A 103 -7.49 3.74 22.69
C ILE A 103 -7.55 5.02 23.55
N ARG A 104 -8.73 5.63 23.69
CA ARG A 104 -8.98 6.77 24.60
C ARG A 104 -9.18 6.36 26.07
N ARG A 105 -9.10 5.07 26.40
CA ARG A 105 -9.40 4.53 27.74
C ARG A 105 -8.26 3.64 28.22
N GLU A 106 -7.53 4.07 29.24
CA GLU A 106 -6.38 3.34 29.80
C GLU A 106 -6.72 1.90 30.21
N ASN A 107 -7.92 1.70 30.79
CA ASN A 107 -8.42 0.38 31.17
C ASN A 107 -8.66 -0.61 29.99
N SER A 108 -8.51 -0.14 28.75
CA SER A 108 -8.65 -0.93 27.53
C SER A 108 -7.31 -1.35 26.94
N TYR A 109 -6.17 -0.82 27.40
CA TYR A 109 -4.86 -1.08 26.77
C TYR A 109 -4.41 -2.54 26.92
N THR A 110 -4.54 -3.12 28.11
CA THR A 110 -4.25 -4.55 28.34
C THR A 110 -5.20 -5.46 27.55
N ARG A 111 -6.45 -5.03 27.35
CA ARG A 111 -7.47 -5.78 26.57
C ARG A 111 -7.19 -5.72 25.08
N LEU A 112 -6.75 -4.57 24.57
CA LEU A 112 -6.27 -4.39 23.21
C LEU A 112 -5.05 -5.29 22.93
N LEU A 113 -4.05 -5.30 23.82
CA LEU A 113 -2.87 -6.16 23.68
C LEU A 113 -3.22 -7.66 23.77
N ALA A 114 -4.15 -8.06 24.65
CA ALA A 114 -4.58 -9.45 24.77
C ALA A 114 -5.35 -9.91 23.52
N LEU A 115 -6.33 -9.12 23.06
CA LEU A 115 -7.05 -9.40 21.80
C LEU A 115 -6.09 -9.48 20.61
N HIS A 116 -5.15 -8.53 20.50
CA HIS A 116 -4.14 -8.51 19.44
C HIS A 116 -3.28 -9.79 19.44
N ALA A 117 -2.84 -10.25 20.61
CA ALA A 117 -2.11 -11.51 20.75
C ALA A 117 -2.97 -12.73 20.36
N ASP A 118 -4.22 -12.82 20.80
CA ASP A 118 -5.13 -13.92 20.45
C ASP A 118 -5.39 -13.99 18.94
N LEU A 119 -5.61 -12.85 18.29
CA LEU A 119 -5.86 -12.77 16.84
C LEU A 119 -4.65 -13.23 16.03
N LEU A 120 -3.45 -12.75 16.39
CA LEU A 120 -2.20 -13.15 15.74
C LEU A 120 -1.83 -14.62 15.98
N THR A 121 -2.19 -15.18 17.13
CA THR A 121 -1.81 -16.57 17.49
C THR A 121 -2.75 -17.60 16.86
N HIS A 122 -4.03 -17.27 16.69
CA HIS A 122 -5.06 -18.26 16.38
C HIS A 122 -5.71 -18.13 15.00
N TYR A 123 -5.48 -17.03 14.26
CA TYR A 123 -6.13 -16.78 12.97
C TYR A 123 -5.15 -16.37 11.88
N LYS A 124 -5.41 -16.82 10.65
CA LYS A 124 -4.69 -16.33 9.46
C LYS A 124 -4.98 -14.84 9.29
N CYS A 125 -3.96 -14.00 9.40
CA CYS A 125 -4.10 -12.56 9.22
C CYS A 125 -2.86 -11.94 8.58
N VAL A 126 -3.06 -10.80 7.92
CA VAL A 126 -2.02 -9.94 7.39
C VAL A 126 -2.40 -8.49 7.64
N THR A 127 -1.46 -7.70 8.16
CA THR A 127 -1.56 -6.25 8.25
C THR A 127 -0.55 -5.61 7.31
N LEU A 128 -1.02 -4.69 6.45
CA LEU A 128 -0.18 -3.82 5.63
C LEU A 128 -0.02 -2.47 6.30
N LEU A 129 1.22 -1.98 6.39
CA LEU A 129 1.56 -0.62 6.79
C LEU A 129 2.24 0.14 5.65
N CYS A 130 1.77 1.35 5.35
CA CYS A 130 2.28 2.18 4.28
C CYS A 130 2.62 3.59 4.77
N ASP A 131 3.88 4.01 4.65
CA ASP A 131 4.25 5.43 4.75
C ASP A 131 3.80 6.14 3.47
N LYS A 132 2.93 7.13 3.60
CA LYS A 132 2.33 7.80 2.44
C LYS A 132 3.30 8.71 1.67
N ARG A 133 4.31 9.29 2.33
CA ARG A 133 5.36 10.04 1.63
C ARG A 133 6.21 9.07 0.81
N TYR A 134 6.52 7.90 1.37
CA TYR A 134 7.23 6.85 0.65
C TYR A 134 6.43 6.33 -0.55
N LEU A 135 5.13 6.02 -0.36
CA LEU A 135 4.25 5.66 -1.47
C LEU A 135 4.17 6.75 -2.55
N LEU A 136 4.05 8.01 -2.15
CA LEU A 136 4.04 9.10 -3.12
C LEU A 136 5.36 9.21 -3.89
N ILE A 137 6.49 8.89 -3.26
CA ILE A 137 7.79 8.81 -3.92
C ILE A 137 7.85 7.61 -4.88
N MET A 138 7.35 6.43 -4.49
CA MET A 138 7.28 5.27 -5.38
C MET A 138 6.44 5.58 -6.63
N LEU A 139 5.27 6.21 -6.44
CA LEU A 139 4.42 6.70 -7.52
C LEU A 139 5.13 7.76 -8.39
N PHE A 140 5.87 8.68 -7.77
CA PHE A 140 6.68 9.66 -8.50
C PHE A 140 7.74 8.98 -9.37
N LEU A 141 8.45 7.96 -8.88
CA LEU A 141 9.40 7.22 -9.72
C LEU A 141 8.68 6.47 -10.85
N SER A 142 7.52 5.87 -10.56
CA SER A 142 6.73 5.11 -11.53
C SER A 142 6.20 5.97 -12.68
N TYR A 143 5.73 7.19 -12.41
CA TYR A 143 5.17 8.06 -13.46
C TYR A 143 6.15 9.10 -14.01
N ALA A 144 7.12 9.57 -13.20
CA ALA A 144 7.99 10.70 -13.53
C ALA A 144 9.45 10.32 -13.84
N LYS A 145 9.82 9.04 -13.73
CA LYS A 145 11.15 8.53 -14.06
C LYS A 145 11.10 7.28 -14.92
N GLU A 146 10.21 6.33 -14.64
CA GLU A 146 10.22 5.05 -15.33
C GLU A 146 9.99 5.13 -16.85
N PRO A 147 9.04 5.92 -17.38
CA PRO A 147 8.87 6.05 -18.83
C PRO A 147 10.15 6.52 -19.53
N TRP A 148 10.88 7.47 -18.92
CA TRP A 148 12.18 7.93 -19.41
C TRP A 148 13.24 6.82 -19.40
N CYS A 149 13.21 5.92 -18.40
CA CYS A 149 14.09 4.76 -18.34
C CYS A 149 13.71 3.69 -19.38
N TYR A 150 12.42 3.41 -19.55
CA TYR A 150 11.86 2.44 -20.50
C TYR A 150 12.26 2.77 -21.95
N GLU A 151 12.02 4.02 -22.39
CA GLU A 151 12.40 4.52 -23.71
C GLU A 151 13.92 4.53 -23.97
N ARG A 152 14.72 4.31 -22.92
CA ARG A 152 16.19 4.19 -22.98
C ARG A 152 16.66 2.76 -22.71
N GLY A 153 15.77 1.76 -22.83
CA GLY A 153 16.07 0.34 -22.65
C GLY A 153 16.53 -0.03 -21.24
N THR A 154 16.23 0.81 -20.23
CA THR A 154 16.68 0.65 -18.85
C THR A 154 15.53 0.17 -17.98
N ASN A 155 15.56 -1.10 -17.57
CA ASN A 155 14.60 -1.64 -16.60
C ASN A 155 14.83 -1.01 -15.21
N LEU A 156 13.91 -0.15 -14.78
CA LEU A 156 13.96 0.50 -13.46
C LEU A 156 13.64 -0.46 -12.30
N TYR A 157 12.87 -1.51 -12.55
CA TYR A 157 12.40 -2.47 -11.54
C TYR A 157 13.40 -3.62 -11.30
N ALA A 158 14.44 -3.74 -12.13
CA ALA A 158 15.46 -4.78 -12.02
C ALA A 158 16.08 -4.82 -10.61
N ASP A 159 16.02 -5.97 -9.95
CA ASP A 159 16.47 -6.17 -8.56
C ASP A 159 15.87 -5.19 -7.53
N GLY A 160 14.64 -4.69 -7.75
CA GLY A 160 13.95 -3.77 -6.83
C GLY A 160 14.58 -2.37 -6.74
N ARG A 161 15.26 -1.92 -7.79
CA ARG A 161 15.94 -0.61 -7.86
C ARG A 161 15.00 0.59 -7.73
N ASP A 162 13.75 0.47 -8.15
CA ASP A 162 12.69 1.45 -7.96
C ASP A 162 12.45 1.73 -6.46
N LEU A 163 12.28 0.66 -5.66
CA LEU A 163 12.08 0.73 -4.22
C LEU A 163 13.33 1.23 -3.49
N ALA A 164 14.53 0.83 -3.95
CA ALA A 164 15.79 1.34 -3.43
C ALA A 164 15.95 2.85 -3.71
N LEU A 165 15.65 3.31 -4.92
CA LEU A 165 15.68 4.74 -5.27
C LEU A 165 14.60 5.53 -4.52
N ALA A 166 13.43 4.94 -4.27
CA ALA A 166 12.41 5.57 -3.45
C ALA A 166 12.89 5.77 -2.00
N SER A 167 13.58 4.76 -1.45
CA SER A 167 14.13 4.82 -0.10
C SER A 167 15.29 5.82 0.00
N LEU A 168 16.16 5.85 -1.01
CA LEU A 168 17.22 6.86 -1.14
C LEU A 168 16.62 8.28 -1.16
N LEU A 169 15.64 8.54 -2.03
CA LEU A 169 15.00 9.85 -2.12
C LEU A 169 14.21 10.22 -0.85
N TYR A 170 13.61 9.26 -0.16
CA TYR A 170 12.92 9.51 1.11
C TYR A 170 13.87 10.07 2.17
N TYR A 171 15.05 9.47 2.35
CA TYR A 171 16.01 9.92 3.36
C TYR A 171 16.84 11.13 2.91
N THR A 172 17.17 11.22 1.62
CA THR A 172 18.10 12.24 1.10
C THR A 172 17.43 13.46 0.45
N GLY A 173 16.16 13.37 0.03
CA GLY A 173 15.48 14.46 -0.69
C GLY A 173 15.43 15.76 0.12
N ARG A 174 15.06 15.70 1.40
CA ARG A 174 15.06 16.89 2.28
C ARG A 174 16.45 17.51 2.51
N PRO A 175 17.51 16.75 2.89
CA PRO A 175 18.83 17.34 3.12
C PRO A 175 19.58 17.73 1.83
N LEU A 176 19.36 17.06 0.69
CA LEU A 176 20.07 17.35 -0.56
C LEU A 176 19.39 18.41 -1.43
N LEU A 177 18.05 18.45 -1.46
CA LEU A 177 17.29 19.35 -2.34
C LEU A 177 16.73 20.58 -1.60
N GLY A 178 16.82 20.60 -0.27
CA GLY A 178 16.11 21.53 0.60
C GLY A 178 14.71 21.02 0.97
N LYS A 179 14.32 21.19 2.24
CA LYS A 179 13.04 20.68 2.77
C LYS A 179 11.83 21.25 2.02
N GLU A 180 11.80 22.56 1.83
CA GLU A 180 10.68 23.28 1.21
C GLU A 180 10.57 22.96 -0.28
N ALA A 181 11.71 22.86 -0.98
CA ALA A 181 11.74 22.51 -2.40
C ALA A 181 11.33 21.05 -2.64
N PHE A 182 11.80 20.11 -1.81
CA PHE A 182 11.41 18.70 -1.93
C PHE A 182 9.91 18.48 -1.68
N GLU A 183 9.33 19.07 -0.63
CA GLU A 183 7.88 18.96 -0.42
C GLU A 183 7.11 19.69 -1.54
N ARG A 184 7.63 20.80 -2.11
CA ARG A 184 7.03 21.45 -3.29
C ARG A 184 6.99 20.53 -4.52
N ILE A 185 8.06 19.77 -4.79
CA ILE A 185 8.07 18.78 -5.89
C ILE A 185 6.96 17.75 -5.69
N LEU A 186 6.85 17.16 -4.49
CA LEU A 186 5.84 16.15 -4.19
C LEU A 186 4.40 16.70 -4.19
N ILE A 187 4.20 17.99 -3.85
CA ILE A 187 2.92 18.68 -3.98
C ILE A 187 2.58 18.89 -5.46
N CYS A 188 3.49 19.48 -6.25
CA CYS A 188 3.25 19.72 -7.67
C CYS A 188 3.06 18.41 -8.46
N PHE A 189 3.64 17.29 -8.02
CA PHE A 189 3.39 15.98 -8.59
C PHE A 189 1.96 15.47 -8.32
N GLN A 190 1.46 15.58 -7.08
CA GLN A 190 0.06 15.26 -6.77
C GLN A 190 -0.91 16.16 -7.56
N ASP A 191 -0.63 17.45 -7.66
CA ASP A 191 -1.43 18.38 -8.48
C ASP A 191 -1.42 17.95 -9.96
N ALA A 192 -0.27 17.58 -10.52
CA ALA A 192 -0.15 17.14 -11.90
C ALA A 192 -0.90 15.83 -12.17
N VAL A 193 -0.77 14.82 -11.31
CA VAL A 193 -1.53 13.56 -11.42
C VAL A 193 -3.02 13.80 -11.22
N LYS A 194 -3.43 14.75 -10.37
CA LYS A 194 -4.85 15.03 -10.11
C LYS A 194 -5.52 15.83 -11.22
N GLU A 195 -4.91 16.95 -11.63
CA GLU A 195 -5.49 17.91 -12.57
C GLU A 195 -5.23 17.53 -14.04
N LYS A 196 -4.12 16.82 -14.34
CA LYS A 196 -3.75 16.34 -15.67
C LYS A 196 -3.76 17.42 -16.77
N THR A 197 -3.39 18.65 -16.42
CA THR A 197 -3.30 19.77 -17.39
C THR A 197 -1.85 20.09 -17.76
N PRO A 198 -1.59 20.64 -18.96
CA PRO A 198 -0.25 21.08 -19.34
C PRO A 198 0.36 22.09 -18.34
N SER A 199 -0.45 22.97 -17.75
CA SER A 199 0.05 23.94 -16.75
C SER A 199 0.51 23.25 -15.46
N THR A 200 -0.16 22.18 -15.01
CA THR A 200 0.31 21.40 -13.84
C THR A 200 1.59 20.61 -14.12
N GLY A 201 1.75 20.08 -15.34
CA GLY A 201 3.01 19.48 -15.79
C GLY A 201 4.16 20.49 -15.78
N SER A 202 3.95 21.69 -16.32
CA SER A 202 4.93 22.78 -16.26
C SER A 202 5.26 23.19 -14.82
N ARG A 203 4.26 23.34 -13.93
CA ARG A 203 4.49 23.64 -12.50
C ARG A 203 5.39 22.60 -11.82
N LEU A 204 5.24 21.31 -12.16
CA LEU A 204 6.08 20.23 -11.66
C LEU A 204 7.53 20.34 -12.19
N VAL A 205 7.72 20.55 -13.49
CA VAL A 205 9.06 20.75 -14.09
C VAL A 205 9.76 21.96 -13.48
N GLU A 206 9.05 23.07 -13.29
CA GLU A 206 9.55 24.27 -12.60
C GLU A 206 9.89 24.00 -11.13
N ALA A 207 9.10 23.20 -10.42
CA ALA A 207 9.39 22.81 -9.03
C ALA A 207 10.69 21.99 -8.93
N VAL A 208 10.92 21.05 -9.85
CA VAL A 208 12.18 20.30 -9.92
C VAL A 208 13.34 21.22 -10.29
N ARG A 209 13.19 22.07 -11.32
CA ARG A 209 14.25 22.99 -11.78
C ARG A 209 14.64 24.05 -10.75
N ALA A 210 13.73 24.44 -9.86
CA ALA A 210 13.98 25.37 -8.76
C ALA A 210 14.63 24.71 -7.52
N SER A 211 14.83 23.39 -7.53
CA SER A 211 15.57 22.65 -6.49
C SER A 211 17.01 22.36 -6.94
N ASP A 212 17.85 21.92 -6.01
CA ASP A 212 19.19 21.39 -6.30
C ASP A 212 19.16 19.97 -6.92
N TRP A 213 18.29 19.76 -7.92
CA TRP A 213 18.05 18.46 -8.56
C TRP A 213 19.31 17.78 -9.13
N ARG A 214 20.37 18.56 -9.38
CA ARG A 214 21.70 18.09 -9.79
C ARG A 214 22.46 17.29 -8.71
N GLN A 215 21.97 17.27 -7.47
CA GLN A 215 22.44 16.38 -6.41
C GLN A 215 21.93 14.94 -6.57
N LEU A 216 20.80 14.75 -7.27
CA LEU A 216 20.19 13.44 -7.58
C LEU A 216 19.79 13.39 -9.07
N PRO A 217 20.73 13.63 -10.01
CA PRO A 217 20.43 13.80 -11.43
C PRO A 217 19.89 12.52 -12.08
N GLU A 218 20.19 11.35 -11.52
CA GLU A 218 19.61 10.07 -11.95
C GLU A 218 18.12 9.97 -11.58
N ILE A 219 17.67 10.57 -10.48
CA ILE A 219 16.27 10.56 -10.07
C ILE A 219 15.49 11.70 -10.73
N LEU A 220 16.01 12.92 -10.68
CA LEU A 220 15.28 14.14 -11.06
C LEU A 220 15.65 14.68 -12.45
N GLY A 221 16.70 14.15 -13.09
CA GLY A 221 17.10 14.51 -14.45
C GLY A 221 16.00 14.43 -15.51
N PRO A 222 15.13 13.38 -15.53
CA PRO A 222 14.04 13.28 -16.49
C PRO A 222 13.14 14.51 -16.55
N LEU A 223 12.81 15.11 -15.40
CA LEU A 223 12.03 16.35 -15.34
C LEU A 223 12.91 17.61 -15.35
N GLY A 224 13.96 17.65 -14.53
CA GLY A 224 14.79 18.83 -14.29
C GLY A 224 15.63 19.24 -15.51
N ARG A 225 16.30 18.27 -16.14
CA ARG A 225 17.09 18.47 -17.36
C ARG A 225 16.18 18.39 -18.57
N ASP A 226 15.56 17.23 -18.76
CA ASP A 226 15.02 16.82 -20.06
C ASP A 226 13.58 17.29 -20.28
N ALA A 227 12.85 17.62 -19.19
CA ALA A 227 11.39 17.87 -19.22
C ALA A 227 10.62 16.79 -20.01
N SER A 228 11.02 15.53 -19.79
CA SER A 228 10.63 14.31 -20.50
C SER A 228 9.14 14.30 -20.88
N PRO A 229 8.80 14.43 -22.18
CA PRO A 229 7.43 14.32 -22.65
C PRO A 229 6.78 13.01 -22.19
N GLU A 230 7.53 11.92 -22.20
CA GLU A 230 7.07 10.56 -21.92
C GLU A 230 6.62 10.43 -20.45
N CYS A 231 7.38 11.02 -19.51
CA CYS A 231 6.98 11.13 -18.11
C CYS A 231 5.77 12.06 -17.91
N LEU A 232 5.68 13.17 -18.65
CA LEU A 232 4.55 14.10 -18.55
C LEU A 232 3.26 13.50 -19.13
N GLU A 233 3.36 12.71 -20.20
CA GLU A 233 2.26 11.96 -20.81
C GLU A 233 1.79 10.82 -19.88
N ALA A 234 2.71 10.09 -19.24
CA ALA A 234 2.36 9.10 -18.22
C ALA A 234 1.59 9.74 -17.05
N ILE A 235 2.07 10.86 -16.50
CA ILE A 235 1.37 11.61 -15.44
C ILE A 235 -0.03 12.07 -15.89
N ALA A 236 -0.17 12.49 -17.14
CA ALA A 236 -1.43 12.97 -17.72
C ALA A 236 -2.38 11.83 -18.17
N THR A 237 -1.97 10.56 -18.09
CA THR A 237 -2.75 9.43 -18.62
C THR A 237 -4.06 9.22 -17.83
N PRO A 238 -5.23 9.11 -18.51
CA PRO A 238 -6.49 8.82 -17.83
C PRO A 238 -6.42 7.55 -16.97
N GLY A 239 -6.86 7.64 -15.72
CA GLY A 239 -6.81 6.55 -14.74
C GLY A 239 -5.55 6.49 -13.86
N VAL A 240 -4.46 7.15 -14.25
CA VAL A 240 -3.29 7.34 -13.37
C VAL A 240 -3.69 8.15 -12.13
N THR A 241 -3.28 7.71 -10.95
CA THR A 241 -3.76 8.25 -9.67
C THR A 241 -2.71 8.19 -8.56
N THR A 242 -2.90 9.00 -7.52
CA THR A 242 -2.18 8.91 -6.23
C THR A 242 -3.05 8.31 -5.12
N ASP A 243 -4.24 7.79 -5.44
CA ASP A 243 -5.07 7.03 -4.53
C ASP A 243 -4.44 5.67 -4.21
N ALA A 244 -4.15 5.46 -2.93
CA ALA A 244 -3.51 4.26 -2.40
C ALA A 244 -4.46 3.05 -2.26
N ALA A 245 -5.78 3.22 -2.32
CA ALA A 245 -6.75 2.19 -1.94
C ALA A 245 -6.57 0.87 -2.73
N PHE A 246 -6.40 0.96 -4.05
CA PHE A 246 -6.17 -0.24 -4.87
C PHE A 246 -4.79 -0.88 -4.63
N ILE A 247 -3.75 -0.08 -4.40
CA ILE A 247 -2.39 -0.57 -4.10
C ILE A 247 -2.40 -1.34 -2.77
N VAL A 248 -3.08 -0.80 -1.75
CA VAL A 248 -3.29 -1.42 -0.44
C VAL A 248 -4.07 -2.74 -0.56
N LEU A 249 -5.17 -2.74 -1.31
CA LEU A 249 -5.97 -3.96 -1.50
C LEU A 249 -5.23 -5.01 -2.34
N GLN A 250 -4.55 -4.63 -3.42
CA GLN A 250 -3.74 -5.55 -4.23
C GLN A 250 -2.65 -6.21 -3.39
N ALA A 251 -2.05 -5.47 -2.45
CA ALA A 251 -1.03 -6.01 -1.56
C ALA A 251 -1.59 -7.04 -0.58
N LEU A 252 -2.74 -6.76 0.04
CA LEU A 252 -3.44 -7.77 0.84
C LEU A 252 -3.84 -8.98 -0.03
N ILE A 253 -4.32 -8.78 -1.26
CA ILE A 253 -4.65 -9.89 -2.18
C ILE A 253 -3.42 -10.75 -2.45
N SER A 254 -2.27 -10.16 -2.78
CA SER A 254 -1.03 -10.92 -3.04
C SER A 254 -0.62 -11.79 -1.84
N ARG A 255 -0.80 -11.29 -0.62
CA ARG A 255 -0.47 -12.04 0.60
C ARG A 255 -1.53 -13.08 0.98
N MET A 256 -2.81 -12.77 0.81
CA MET A 256 -3.91 -13.75 0.98
C MET A 256 -3.84 -14.88 -0.06
N GLU A 257 -3.42 -14.60 -1.29
CA GLU A 257 -3.09 -15.63 -2.29
C GLU A 257 -1.94 -16.54 -1.87
N ALA A 258 -1.03 -16.10 -0.97
CA ALA A 258 -0.02 -16.99 -0.37
C ALA A 258 -0.59 -17.80 0.81
N MET A 259 -1.50 -17.22 1.60
CA MET A 259 -2.03 -17.81 2.86
C MET A 259 -3.24 -18.74 2.69
N ALA A 260 -4.04 -18.55 1.63
CA ALA A 260 -5.23 -19.35 1.37
C ALA A 260 -4.87 -20.72 0.80
N GLU A 261 -5.48 -21.79 1.31
CA GLU A 261 -5.23 -23.16 0.81
C GLU A 261 -5.99 -23.47 -0.50
N GLY A 262 -7.05 -22.72 -0.77
CA GLY A 262 -7.93 -22.90 -1.92
C GLY A 262 -8.70 -21.63 -2.25
N PRO A 263 -9.85 -21.75 -2.94
CA PRO A 263 -10.69 -20.61 -3.27
C PRO A 263 -11.16 -19.85 -2.03
N TYR A 264 -11.10 -18.52 -2.08
CA TYR A 264 -11.47 -17.66 -0.95
C TYR A 264 -12.30 -16.44 -1.38
N CYS A 265 -12.89 -15.75 -0.39
CA CYS A 265 -13.65 -14.51 -0.55
C CYS A 265 -13.02 -13.37 0.28
N ILE A 266 -13.36 -12.13 -0.08
CA ILE A 266 -13.06 -10.95 0.72
C ILE A 266 -14.37 -10.25 1.10
N GLU A 267 -14.52 -9.96 2.39
CA GLU A 267 -15.52 -9.06 2.96
C GLU A 267 -14.79 -7.80 3.46
N HIS A 268 -15.10 -6.64 2.88
CA HIS A 268 -14.43 -5.38 3.20
C HIS A 268 -15.42 -4.41 3.87
N ASP A 269 -14.99 -3.56 4.82
CA ASP A 269 -15.84 -2.45 5.29
C ASP A 269 -16.24 -1.53 4.12
N GLN A 270 -17.32 -0.76 4.28
CA GLN A 270 -17.81 0.11 3.22
C GLN A 270 -16.78 1.18 2.83
N SER A 271 -16.30 1.12 1.59
CA SER A 271 -15.29 2.03 1.04
C SER A 271 -15.78 2.55 -0.32
N ASN A 272 -16.10 3.85 -0.35
CA ASN A 272 -16.51 4.56 -1.56
C ASN A 272 -15.46 4.46 -2.67
N ASN A 273 -14.18 4.35 -2.32
CA ASN A 273 -13.08 4.30 -3.28
C ASN A 273 -12.95 2.91 -3.93
N LEU A 274 -13.24 1.83 -3.19
CA LEU A 274 -13.21 0.47 -3.77
C LEU A 274 -14.29 0.25 -4.83
N GLN A 275 -15.38 1.01 -4.81
CA GLN A 275 -16.39 0.98 -5.87
C GLN A 275 -15.79 1.39 -7.22
N THR A 276 -14.88 2.38 -7.21
CA THR A 276 -14.12 2.85 -8.39
C THR A 276 -13.33 1.73 -9.05
N TYR A 277 -12.80 0.77 -8.28
CA TYR A 277 -11.95 -0.32 -8.77
C TYR A 277 -12.71 -1.64 -9.01
N HIS A 278 -14.05 -1.64 -8.93
CA HIS A 278 -14.85 -2.86 -9.04
C HIS A 278 -14.57 -3.65 -10.34
N ASP A 279 -14.58 -2.98 -11.50
CA ASP A 279 -14.37 -3.65 -12.79
C ASP A 279 -12.94 -4.17 -12.95
N LEU A 280 -11.94 -3.52 -12.37
CA LEU A 280 -10.55 -4.00 -12.31
C LEU A 280 -10.45 -5.30 -11.49
N LEU A 281 -11.02 -5.30 -10.28
CA LEU A 281 -11.06 -6.47 -9.40
C LEU A 281 -11.81 -7.64 -10.05
N GLN A 282 -12.97 -7.39 -10.66
CA GLN A 282 -13.72 -8.42 -11.39
C GLN A 282 -12.94 -8.96 -12.60
N SER A 283 -12.10 -8.14 -13.23
CA SER A 283 -11.25 -8.59 -14.34
C SER A 283 -10.09 -9.47 -13.85
N PHE A 284 -9.46 -9.13 -12.73
CA PHE A 284 -8.41 -9.94 -12.10
C PHE A 284 -8.94 -11.32 -11.67
N ILE A 285 -10.09 -11.35 -10.97
CA ILE A 285 -10.80 -12.59 -10.55
C ILE A 285 -11.27 -13.40 -11.76
N GLY A 286 -11.74 -12.71 -12.79
CA GLY A 286 -12.20 -13.29 -14.04
C GLY A 286 -11.09 -13.91 -14.89
N HIS A 287 -9.84 -13.49 -14.72
CA HIS A 287 -8.72 -13.89 -15.58
C HIS A 287 -8.41 -15.39 -15.49
N LYS A 288 -7.97 -15.98 -16.60
CA LYS A 288 -7.74 -17.43 -16.74
C LYS A 288 -6.41 -17.80 -17.43
N GLU A 289 -5.68 -16.83 -17.98
CA GLU A 289 -4.30 -17.07 -18.45
C GLU A 289 -3.42 -17.40 -17.24
N VAL A 290 -2.62 -18.46 -17.37
CA VAL A 290 -1.73 -18.92 -16.29
C VAL A 290 -0.41 -18.18 -16.39
N ALA A 291 -0.06 -17.42 -15.36
CA ALA A 291 1.19 -16.70 -15.26
C ALA A 291 1.57 -16.49 -13.80
N THR A 292 2.87 -16.48 -13.49
CA THR A 292 3.43 -16.21 -12.16
C THR A 292 4.62 -15.28 -12.30
N PHE A 293 4.68 -14.26 -11.45
CA PHE A 293 5.70 -13.21 -11.47
C PHE A 293 6.29 -13.05 -10.07
N ARG A 294 7.53 -13.48 -9.88
CA ARG A 294 8.23 -13.29 -8.59
C ARG A 294 8.60 -11.81 -8.40
N GLN A 295 8.26 -11.23 -7.26
CA GLN A 295 8.54 -9.82 -6.94
C GLN A 295 9.66 -9.67 -5.90
N SER A 296 9.74 -10.61 -4.96
CA SER A 296 10.82 -10.77 -3.97
C SER A 296 10.95 -12.24 -3.56
N ASP A 297 11.79 -12.54 -2.57
CA ASP A 297 11.89 -13.87 -1.93
C ASP A 297 10.58 -14.36 -1.30
N VAL A 298 9.69 -13.44 -0.93
CA VAL A 298 8.43 -13.74 -0.20
C VAL A 298 7.17 -13.30 -0.93
N ALA A 299 7.28 -12.37 -1.89
CA ALA A 299 6.16 -11.88 -2.68
C ALA A 299 6.19 -12.38 -4.13
N SER A 300 5.05 -12.90 -4.60
CA SER A 300 4.79 -13.19 -6.00
C SER A 300 3.33 -12.93 -6.33
N MET A 301 3.03 -12.61 -7.60
CA MET A 301 1.66 -12.51 -8.10
C MET A 301 1.42 -13.63 -9.11
N SER A 302 0.31 -14.35 -8.98
CA SER A 302 -0.07 -15.45 -9.89
C SER A 302 -1.49 -15.29 -10.42
N PHE A 303 -1.72 -15.81 -11.61
CA PHE A 303 -3.03 -15.94 -12.24
C PHE A 303 -3.23 -17.39 -12.73
N PRO A 304 -4.47 -17.92 -12.74
CA PRO A 304 -5.68 -17.31 -12.17
C PRO A 304 -5.60 -17.18 -10.64
N LEU A 305 -6.28 -16.18 -10.09
CA LEU A 305 -6.41 -15.97 -8.64
C LEU A 305 -7.27 -17.08 -8.00
N LYS A 306 -7.00 -17.40 -6.73
CA LYS A 306 -7.91 -18.17 -5.86
C LYS A 306 -9.05 -17.31 -5.31
N LEU A 307 -8.86 -15.99 -5.22
CA LEU A 307 -9.91 -15.03 -4.91
C LEU A 307 -11.10 -15.17 -5.88
N THR A 308 -12.29 -15.46 -5.35
CA THR A 308 -13.50 -15.65 -6.16
C THR A 308 -14.46 -14.46 -6.13
N SER A 309 -14.45 -13.66 -5.05
CA SER A 309 -15.29 -12.47 -4.93
C SER A 309 -14.78 -11.50 -3.87
N VAL A 310 -15.04 -10.21 -4.09
CA VAL A 310 -14.90 -9.12 -3.12
C VAL A 310 -16.28 -8.51 -2.94
N ILE A 311 -16.75 -8.42 -1.69
CA ILE A 311 -18.01 -7.75 -1.32
C ILE A 311 -17.76 -6.72 -0.23
N GLN A 312 -18.62 -5.70 -0.15
CA GLN A 312 -18.59 -4.72 0.94
C GLN A 312 -19.70 -5.03 1.96
N VAL A 313 -19.40 -4.90 3.25
CA VAL A 313 -20.31 -5.13 4.37
C VAL A 313 -20.32 -3.92 5.30
N ASP A 314 -21.44 -3.65 5.99
CA ASP A 314 -21.51 -2.62 7.04
C ASP A 314 -20.87 -3.19 8.32
N SER A 315 -19.76 -2.59 8.77
CA SER A 315 -19.03 -3.03 9.98
C SER A 315 -19.89 -3.14 11.24
N LYS A 316 -21.02 -2.43 11.36
CA LYS A 316 -21.97 -2.62 12.49
C LYS A 316 -22.57 -4.03 12.56
N ASN A 317 -22.64 -4.70 11.40
CA ASN A 317 -23.21 -6.04 11.26
C ASN A 317 -22.14 -7.12 11.09
N SER A 318 -20.84 -6.77 11.14
CA SER A 318 -19.71 -7.70 11.03
C SER A 318 -18.71 -7.49 12.17
N PRO A 319 -18.88 -8.20 13.31
CA PRO A 319 -17.86 -8.38 14.33
C PRO A 319 -16.46 -8.67 13.77
N ALA A 320 -16.33 -9.48 12.72
CA ALA A 320 -15.06 -9.83 12.11
C ALA A 320 -14.36 -8.62 11.44
N VAL A 321 -15.10 -7.75 10.73
CA VAL A 321 -14.55 -6.47 10.22
C VAL A 321 -14.19 -5.52 11.36
N GLN A 322 -14.96 -5.49 12.46
CA GLN A 322 -14.60 -4.68 13.64
C GLN A 322 -13.29 -5.12 14.29
N LEU A 323 -12.91 -6.40 14.19
CA LEU A 323 -11.60 -6.87 14.63
C LEU A 323 -10.47 -6.43 13.68
N ALA A 324 -10.73 -6.35 12.38
CA ALA A 324 -9.79 -5.77 11.42
C ALA A 324 -9.50 -4.28 11.72
N ASP A 325 -10.51 -3.46 12.07
CA ASP A 325 -10.35 -2.06 12.54
C ASP A 325 -9.39 -1.97 13.73
N VAL A 326 -9.55 -2.87 14.71
CA VAL A 326 -8.70 -2.92 15.91
C VAL A 326 -7.25 -3.26 15.54
N MET A 327 -7.04 -4.27 14.70
CA MET A 327 -5.71 -4.69 14.24
C MET A 327 -4.97 -3.56 13.51
N ILE A 328 -5.59 -2.96 12.48
CA ILE A 328 -4.95 -1.89 11.71
C ILE A 328 -4.82 -0.60 12.51
N GLY A 329 -5.80 -0.28 13.36
CA GLY A 329 -5.76 0.86 14.26
C GLY A 329 -4.57 0.81 15.21
N MET A 330 -4.36 -0.35 15.86
CA MET A 330 -3.19 -0.59 16.72
C MET A 330 -1.87 -0.46 15.95
N ALA A 331 -1.77 -1.05 14.75
CA ALA A 331 -0.56 -1.00 13.95
C ALA A 331 -0.20 0.43 13.51
N ILE A 332 -1.18 1.23 13.06
CA ILE A 332 -0.95 2.62 12.63
C ILE A 332 -0.53 3.52 13.79
N ASP A 333 -1.19 3.45 14.95
CA ASP A 333 -0.80 4.27 16.10
C ASP A 333 0.57 3.82 16.67
N ALA A 334 0.89 2.53 16.61
CA ALA A 334 2.23 2.03 16.97
C ALA A 334 3.32 2.59 16.03
N MET A 335 3.10 2.57 14.71
CA MET A 335 4.02 3.19 13.76
C MET A 335 4.16 4.69 13.94
N ALA A 336 3.04 5.39 14.14
CA ALA A 336 3.05 6.83 14.39
C ALA A 336 3.85 7.22 15.65
N ALA A 337 3.86 6.34 16.66
CA ALA A 337 4.67 6.48 17.86
C ALA A 337 6.16 6.16 17.62
N ILE A 338 6.49 5.06 16.92
CA ILE A 338 7.88 4.69 16.57
C ILE A 338 8.56 5.80 15.76
N THR A 339 7.85 6.39 14.80
CA THR A 339 8.35 7.52 14.00
C THR A 339 8.22 8.89 14.69
N LYS A 340 7.83 8.92 15.97
CA LYS A 340 7.72 10.13 16.81
C LYS A 340 6.79 11.20 16.25
N THR A 341 5.80 10.79 15.45
CA THR A 341 4.73 11.68 14.92
C THR A 341 3.54 11.81 15.86
N ARG A 342 3.41 10.88 16.82
CA ARG A 342 2.46 10.92 17.93
C ARG A 342 3.13 10.40 19.20
N THR A 343 2.59 10.75 20.36
CA THR A 343 2.99 10.16 21.65
C THR A 343 2.43 8.74 21.75
N ALA A 344 3.24 7.78 22.20
CA ALA A 344 2.80 6.41 22.44
C ALA A 344 1.71 6.36 23.54
N THR A 345 0.59 5.70 23.25
CA THR A 345 -0.47 5.41 24.25
C THR A 345 -0.35 3.97 24.76
N ILE A 346 -0.10 3.04 23.85
CA ILE A 346 0.35 1.67 24.13
C ILE A 346 1.81 1.59 23.71
N ASP A 347 2.60 0.76 24.40
CA ASP A 347 3.99 0.43 24.01
C ASP A 347 4.02 -0.07 22.55
N PRO A 348 4.57 0.70 21.60
CA PRO A 348 4.45 0.37 20.19
C PRO A 348 5.35 -0.79 19.80
N HIS A 349 6.44 -1.04 20.56
CA HIS A 349 7.32 -2.17 20.31
C HIS A 349 6.60 -3.48 20.63
N LYS A 350 5.78 -3.53 21.69
CA LYS A 350 4.94 -4.71 21.98
C LYS A 350 3.91 -5.02 20.89
N VAL A 351 3.30 -3.98 20.30
CA VAL A 351 2.35 -4.15 19.19
C VAL A 351 3.07 -4.73 17.96
N ILE A 352 4.17 -4.11 17.53
CA ILE A 352 4.91 -4.56 16.34
C ILE A 352 5.58 -5.93 16.57
N SER A 353 6.14 -6.19 17.76
CA SER A 353 6.73 -7.48 18.10
C SER A 353 5.71 -8.59 18.39
N GLY A 354 4.41 -8.32 18.29
CA GLY A 354 3.38 -9.34 18.23
C GLY A 354 3.41 -10.10 16.90
N TYR A 355 3.42 -9.37 15.78
CA TYR A 355 3.24 -9.93 14.43
C TYR A 355 4.37 -10.89 14.02
N ALA A 356 4.03 -12.10 13.57
CA ALA A 356 4.99 -12.96 12.89
C ALA A 356 5.53 -12.29 11.60
N SER A 357 6.68 -12.76 11.11
CA SER A 357 7.37 -12.21 9.94
C SER A 357 6.54 -12.21 8.66
N ASP A 358 5.47 -12.99 8.63
CA ASP A 358 4.61 -13.24 7.48
C ASP A 358 3.17 -12.71 7.70
N GLN A 359 2.93 -12.04 8.83
CA GLN A 359 1.68 -11.36 9.22
C GLN A 359 1.77 -9.83 9.13
N LEU A 360 2.96 -9.26 8.97
CA LEU A 360 3.17 -7.81 8.83
C LEU A 360 3.94 -7.51 7.55
N ILE A 361 3.24 -6.96 6.57
CA ILE A 361 3.82 -6.54 5.29
C ILE A 361 3.89 -5.01 5.24
N HIS A 362 4.83 -4.43 4.50
CA HIS A 362 4.99 -2.97 4.53
C HIS A 362 5.52 -2.32 3.26
N MET A 363 5.07 -1.07 3.07
CA MET A 363 5.57 -0.07 2.14
C MET A 363 6.18 1.08 2.98
N ILE A 364 7.38 0.82 3.50
CA ILE A 364 8.15 1.72 4.39
C ILE A 364 9.57 1.76 3.82
N PRO A 365 10.25 2.93 3.81
CA PRO A 365 11.60 3.06 3.28
C PRO A 365 12.62 2.25 4.08
N THR A 366 13.59 1.66 3.40
CA THR A 366 14.69 0.89 4.00
C THR A 366 16.04 1.60 3.88
N ARG A 367 16.93 1.35 4.84
CA ARG A 367 18.34 1.77 4.78
C ARG A 367 19.28 0.63 4.40
N ASP A 368 18.83 -0.62 4.51
CA ASP A 368 19.61 -1.78 4.13
C ASP A 368 19.41 -2.07 2.65
N PHE A 369 20.11 -1.30 1.82
CA PHE A 369 20.09 -1.46 0.36
C PHE A 369 20.71 -2.79 -0.10
N VAL A 370 21.49 -3.47 0.75
CA VAL A 370 22.13 -4.76 0.42
C VAL A 370 21.12 -5.88 0.60
N ALA A 371 20.50 -6.00 1.77
CA ALA A 371 19.44 -6.97 2.03
C ALA A 371 18.24 -6.73 1.09
N HIS A 372 17.86 -5.48 0.85
CA HIS A 372 16.83 -5.11 -0.12
C HIS A 372 17.12 -5.67 -1.52
N ARG A 373 18.32 -5.41 -2.06
CA ARG A 373 18.71 -5.89 -3.38
C ARG A 373 18.76 -7.42 -3.45
N GLN A 374 19.21 -8.08 -2.39
CA GLN A 374 19.21 -9.54 -2.29
C GLN A 374 17.78 -10.09 -2.34
N ALA A 375 16.89 -9.57 -1.49
CA ALA A 375 15.49 -9.99 -1.42
C ALA A 375 14.71 -9.80 -2.72
N HIS A 376 15.11 -8.83 -3.57
CA HIS A 376 14.51 -8.57 -4.88
C HIS A 376 15.32 -9.10 -6.07
N GLN A 377 16.44 -9.80 -5.85
CA GLN A 377 17.32 -10.27 -6.93
C GLN A 377 16.55 -11.16 -7.92
N GLY A 378 16.57 -10.84 -9.21
CA GLY A 378 15.79 -11.59 -10.20
C GLY A 378 14.27 -11.37 -10.10
N SER A 379 13.84 -10.20 -9.64
CA SER A 379 12.44 -9.76 -9.69
C SER A 379 11.94 -9.62 -11.12
N GLN A 380 10.68 -10.03 -11.33
CA GLN A 380 9.89 -9.95 -12.55
C GLN A 380 8.82 -8.85 -12.45
N ALA A 381 9.12 -7.77 -11.72
CA ALA A 381 8.23 -6.62 -11.60
C ALA A 381 7.92 -5.96 -12.95
N ALA A 382 8.91 -5.84 -13.85
CA ALA A 382 8.70 -5.35 -15.22
C ALA A 382 7.73 -6.26 -16.01
N ASP A 383 7.99 -7.57 -16.02
CA ASP A 383 7.14 -8.56 -16.69
C ASP A 383 5.68 -8.51 -16.18
N LEU A 384 5.48 -8.28 -14.87
CA LEU A 384 4.17 -8.13 -14.26
C LEU A 384 3.44 -6.86 -14.72
N VAL A 385 4.14 -5.73 -14.88
CA VAL A 385 3.57 -4.48 -15.39
C VAL A 385 3.10 -4.66 -16.83
N ASP A 386 3.96 -5.19 -17.69
CA ASP A 386 3.64 -5.48 -19.09
C ASP A 386 2.44 -6.43 -19.19
N TYR A 387 2.42 -7.50 -18.39
CA TYR A 387 1.32 -8.45 -18.34
C TYR A 387 0.01 -7.83 -17.86
N ILE A 388 0.06 -7.00 -16.81
CA ILE A 388 -1.13 -6.37 -16.25
C ILE A 388 -1.74 -5.41 -17.27
N GLY A 389 -0.95 -4.56 -17.92
CA GLY A 389 -1.50 -3.62 -18.88
C GLY A 389 -1.94 -4.27 -20.20
N LYS A 390 -1.24 -5.31 -20.67
CA LYS A 390 -1.69 -6.15 -21.80
C LYS A 390 -3.10 -6.71 -21.55
N ASN A 391 -3.36 -7.22 -20.34
CA ASN A 391 -4.58 -7.96 -20.03
C ASN A 391 -5.71 -7.11 -19.41
N PHE A 392 -5.38 -6.04 -18.68
CA PHE A 392 -6.33 -5.32 -17.82
C PHE A 392 -6.47 -3.81 -18.07
N ALA A 393 -5.71 -3.20 -18.99
CA ALA A 393 -5.71 -1.73 -19.22
C ALA A 393 -7.11 -1.06 -19.30
N LYS A 394 -8.11 -1.75 -19.86
CA LYS A 394 -9.48 -1.21 -20.02
C LYS A 394 -10.32 -1.24 -18.75
N SER A 395 -9.92 -2.05 -17.78
CA SER A 395 -10.64 -2.23 -16.52
C SER A 395 -10.16 -1.23 -15.46
N PHE A 396 -9.09 -0.47 -15.75
CA PHE A 396 -8.65 0.62 -14.90
C PHE A 396 -9.69 1.76 -14.88
N PRO A 397 -9.92 2.40 -13.72
CA PRO A 397 -10.91 3.47 -13.63
C PRO A 397 -10.51 4.65 -14.50
N GLY A 398 -11.45 5.22 -15.26
CA GLY A 398 -11.15 6.34 -16.16
C GLY A 398 -10.44 5.95 -17.46
N ALA A 399 -10.27 4.65 -17.75
CA ALA A 399 -9.97 4.19 -19.10
C ALA A 399 -11.03 4.70 -20.08
N LEU A 400 -10.62 5.27 -21.22
CA LEU A 400 -11.53 5.56 -22.31
C LEU A 400 -11.92 4.23 -22.99
N GLY A 401 -13.23 3.94 -22.98
CA GLY A 401 -13.81 2.64 -23.38
C GLY A 401 -14.02 2.43 -24.87
#